data_AF-A0A0C2JH94-F1
#
_entry.id   AF-A0A0C2JH94-F1
#
_cell.length_a   1.000
_cell.length_b   1.000
_cell.length_c   1.000
_cell.angle_alpha   90.00
_cell.angle_beta   90.00
_cell.angle_gamma   90.00
#
_symmetry.space_group_name_H-M   'P 1'
#
loop_
_entity.id
_entity.type
_entity.pdbx_description
1 polymer ?
#
loop_
_entity_poly.entity_id
_entity_poly.type
_entity_poly.pdbx_seq_one_letter_code
_entity_poly.pdbx_strand_id
1 'polypeptide(L)' 'MLLETAWEALERAGIDPVSLRGSRTGTYIGATNSDYLPATAHWPQETEGYVLTGNATSVVSGRVAYSL' A
#
# COMPACT_ATOMS: atom_id res chain seq x y z
N MET A 1 -7.64 -1.69 -4.99
CA MET A 1 -7.37 -0.73 -6.07
C MET A 1 -5.87 -0.56 -6.29
N LEU A 2 -5.10 0.06 -5.40
CA LEU A 2 -3.67 0.30 -5.67
C LEU A 2 -2.80 -0.96 -5.85
N LEU A 3 -2.95 -1.99 -5.01
CA LEU A 3 -2.17 -3.24 -5.13
C LEU A 3 -2.42 -3.92 -6.49
N GLU A 4 -3.68 -3.96 -6.90
CA GLU A 4 -4.13 -4.54 -8.17
C GLU A 4 -3.60 -3.72 -9.35
N THR A 5 -3.70 -2.39 -9.30
CA THR A 5 -3.13 -1.52 -10.34
C THR A 5 -1.61 -1.66 -10.47
N ALA A 6 -0.89 -1.80 -9.35
CA ALA A 6 0.56 -2.03 -9.37
C ALA A 6 0.91 -3.38 -10.02
N TRP A 7 0.14 -4.43 -9.71
CA TRP A 7 0.30 -5.75 -10.33
C TRP A 7 0.08 -5.69 -11.84
N GLU A 8 -1.07 -5.17 -12.27
CA GLU A 8 -1.38 -5.09 -13.70
C GLU A 8 -0.40 -4.19 -14.47
N ALA A 9 0.18 -3.17 -13.84
CA ALA A 9 1.18 -2.31 -14.47
C ALA A 9 2.46 -3.09 -14.82
N LEU A 10 2.89 -4.00 -13.93
CA LEU A 10 4.04 -4.86 -14.17
C LEU A 10 3.74 -5.92 -15.23
N GLU A 11 2.56 -6.54 -15.19
CA GLU A 11 2.13 -7.50 -16.21
C GLU A 11 2.08 -6.84 -17.60
N ARG A 12 1.53 -5.63 -17.70
CA ARG A 12 1.51 -4.87 -18.96
C ARG A 12 2.91 -4.50 -19.45
N ALA A 13 3.87 -4.34 -18.53
CA ALA A 13 5.28 -4.14 -18.87
C ALA A 13 6.02 -5.45 -19.22
N GLY A 14 5.36 -6.61 -19.10
CA GLY A 14 5.98 -7.93 -19.32
C GLY A 14 6.96 -8.33 -18.22
N ILE A 15 6.85 -7.73 -17.04
CA ILE A 15 7.72 -8.01 -15.88
C ILE A 15 6.96 -8.98 -14.96
N ASP A 16 7.56 -10.13 -14.65
CA ASP A 16 7.07 -11.01 -13.59
C ASP A 16 7.27 -10.32 -12.22
N PRO A 17 6.20 -9.97 -11.48
CA PRO A 17 6.33 -9.32 -10.18
C PRO A 17 7.24 -10.08 -9.22
N VAL A 18 7.13 -11.41 -9.20
CA VAL A 18 7.88 -12.29 -8.28
C VAL A 18 9.37 -12.24 -8.56
N SER A 19 9.78 -11.91 -9.80
CA SER A 19 11.18 -11.73 -10.17
C SER A 19 11.84 -10.51 -9.50
N LEU A 20 11.05 -9.57 -8.98
CA LEU A 20 11.53 -8.38 -8.28
C LEU A 20 11.84 -8.66 -6.80
N ARG A 21 11.44 -9.82 -6.25
CA ARG A 21 11.70 -10.17 -4.85
C ARG A 21 13.18 -10.27 -4.55
N GLY A 22 13.61 -9.56 -3.51
CA GLY A 22 15.02 -9.50 -3.10
C GLY A 22 15.92 -8.67 -4.03
N SER A 23 15.36 -8.03 -5.06
CA SER A 23 16.10 -7.11 -5.92
C SER A 23 16.29 -5.74 -5.26
N ARG A 24 17.11 -4.88 -5.87
CA ARG A 24 17.31 -3.49 -5.43
C ARG A 24 16.25 -2.52 -5.95
N THR A 25 15.03 -3.01 -6.17
CA THR A 25 13.91 -2.22 -6.72
C THR A 25 13.25 -1.38 -5.63
N GLY A 26 13.12 -0.07 -5.85
CA GLY A 26 12.45 0.86 -4.94
C GLY A 26 11.01 1.13 -5.35
N THR A 27 10.12 1.35 -4.37
CA THR A 27 8.73 1.74 -4.59
C THR A 27 8.47 3.13 -4.03
N TYR A 28 7.92 4.03 -4.86
CA TYR A 28 7.61 5.40 -4.50
C TYR A 28 6.14 5.69 -4.81
N ILE A 29 5.41 6.23 -3.84
CA ILE A 29 3.97 6.49 -3.96
C ILE A 29 3.68 7.91 -3.48
N GLY A 30 3.10 8.71 -4.37
CA GLY A 30 2.50 9.99 -4.00
C GLY A 30 1.09 9.74 -3.50
N ALA A 31 0.85 9.93 -2.21
CA ALA A 31 -0.47 9.84 -1.61
C ALA A 31 -0.66 10.99 -0.62
N THR A 32 -1.80 11.67 -0.74
CA THR A 32 -2.28 12.62 0.27
C THR A 32 -3.29 11.91 1.16
N ASN A 33 -3.64 12.54 2.29
CA ASN A 33 -4.61 12.05 3.27
C ASN A 33 -5.77 11.33 2.58
N SER A 34 -6.00 10.07 2.95
CA SER A 34 -7.15 9.33 2.44
C SER A 34 -8.35 9.75 3.28
N ASP A 35 -9.38 10.34 2.68
CA ASP A 35 -10.66 10.68 3.35
C ASP A 35 -11.44 9.42 3.79
N TYR A 36 -10.82 8.24 3.66
CA TYR A 36 -11.37 6.94 4.00
C TYR A 36 -11.65 6.77 5.50
N LEU A 37 -10.99 7.56 6.36
CA LEU A 37 -11.28 7.62 7.78
C LEU A 37 -11.89 8.97 8.14
N PRO A 38 -13.09 9.02 8.74
CA PRO A 38 -13.58 10.24 9.35
C PRO A 38 -12.62 10.65 10.47
N ALA A 39 -12.10 11.88 10.41
CA ALA A 39 -11.22 12.43 11.44
C ALA A 39 -11.83 12.41 12.86
N THR A 40 -13.14 12.17 12.97
CA THR A 40 -13.93 12.19 14.21
C THR A 40 -14.46 10.82 14.64
N ALA A 41 -14.01 9.72 14.01
CA ALA A 41 -14.51 8.38 14.35
C ALA A 41 -13.89 7.89 15.67
N HIS A 42 -14.73 7.60 16.67
CA HIS A 42 -14.34 6.85 17.86
C HIS A 42 -14.22 5.37 17.50
N TRP A 43 -13.00 4.87 17.39
CA TRP A 43 -12.71 3.46 17.12
C TRP A 43 -12.62 2.68 18.45
N PRO A 44 -13.14 1.44 18.51
CA PRO A 44 -12.86 0.55 19.62
C PRO A 44 -11.34 0.36 19.78
N GLN A 45 -10.84 0.36 21.03
CA GLN A 45 -9.40 0.22 21.34
C GLN A 45 -8.74 -0.98 20.64
N GLU A 46 -9.49 -2.06 20.45
CA GLU A 46 -9.04 -3.30 19.79
C GLU A 46 -8.71 -3.11 18.30
N THR A 47 -9.31 -2.10 17.65
CA THR A 47 -9.18 -1.84 16.20
C THR A 47 -8.31 -0.61 15.87
N GLU A 48 -8.08 0.27 16.85
CA GLU A 48 -7.40 1.55 16.68
C GLU A 48 -5.98 1.42 16.07
N GLY A 49 -5.20 0.41 16.50
CA GLY A 49 -3.86 0.16 15.96
C GLY A 49 -3.84 -0.33 14.50
N TYR A 50 -4.85 -1.10 14.10
CA TYR A 50 -4.99 -1.59 12.71
C TYR A 50 -5.48 -0.49 11.78
N VAL A 51 -6.34 0.40 12.27
CA VAL A 51 -6.84 1.57 11.52
C VAL A 51 -5.70 2.53 11.19
N LEU A 52 -4.81 2.80 12.15
CA LEU A 52 -3.65 3.67 11.97
C LEU A 52 -2.64 3.09 10.96
N THR A 53 -2.24 1.84 11.12
CA THR A 53 -1.26 1.20 10.21
C THR A 53 -1.84 0.88 8.83
N GLY A 54 -3.16 0.68 8.72
CA GLY A 54 -3.85 0.44 7.46
C GLY A 54 -4.08 1.68 6.59
N ASN A 55 -4.09 2.88 7.19
CA ASN A 55 -4.43 4.13 6.49
C ASN A 55 -3.30 5.18 6.50
N ALA A 56 -2.23 4.96 7.26
CA ALA A 56 -1.05 5.81 7.15
C ALA A 56 -0.50 5.78 5.72
N THR A 57 -0.42 6.95 5.08
CA THR A 57 0.07 7.12 3.70
C THR A 57 1.50 6.60 3.52
N SER A 58 2.31 6.60 4.58
CA SER A 58 3.67 6.04 4.59
C SER A 58 3.73 4.51 4.42
N VAL A 59 2.67 3.77 4.78
CA VAL A 59 2.64 2.30 4.75
C VAL A 59 2.29 1.76 3.37
N VAL A 60 1.69 2.60 2.52
CA VAL A 60 1.15 2.20 1.21
C VAL A 60 2.26 1.74 0.26
N SER A 61 3.41 2.42 0.24
CA SER A 61 4.58 2.02 -0.56
C SER A 61 5.18 0.71 -0.08
N GLY A 62 5.26 0.51 1.24
CA GLY A 62 5.75 -0.73 1.85
C GLY A 62 4.87 -1.94 1.53
N ARG A 63 3.54 -1.76 1.47
CA ARG A 63 2.61 -2.83 1.11
C ARG A 63 2.74 -3.28 -0.34
N VAL A 64 2.91 -2.33 -1.27
CA VAL A 64 3.21 -2.67 -2.66
C VAL A 64 4.56 -3.40 -2.72
N ALA A 65 5.62 -2.85 -2.13
CA ALA A 65 6.94 -3.48 -2.13
C ALA A 65 6.96 -4.90 -1.53
N TYR A 66 6.13 -5.17 -0.51
CA TYR A 66 6.01 -6.50 0.10
C TYR A 66 5.24 -7.51 -0.77
N SER A 67 4.25 -7.05 -1.53
CA SER A 67 3.40 -7.91 -2.36
C SER A 67 4.05 -8.36 -3.67
N LEU A 68 4.97 -7.53 -4.20
CA LEU A 68 5.73 -7.82 -5.41
C LEU A 68 6.73 -8.95 -5.16
#